data_AF-A0A382ZJD0-F1
#
_entry.id   AF-A0A382ZJD0-F1
#
_cell.length_a   1.000
_cell.length_b   1.000
_cell.length_c   1.000
_cell.angle_alpha   90.00
_cell.angle_beta   90.00
_cell.angle_gamma   90.00
#
_symmetry.space_group_name_H-M   'P 1'
#
loop_
_entity.id
_entity.type
_entity.pdbx_description
1 polymer ?
#
loop_
_entity_poly.entity_id
_entity_poly.type
_entity_poly.pdbx_seq_one_letter_code
_entity_poly.pdbx_strand_id
1 'polypeptide(L)'
;SAQAETQNGTSGSADEEAEERYVNSPFRSIRDLLTVMGMTEEILYGHVAELDGAPADFLTCCSNGKINLNSAPHPTLVAAGFSVEEANVLVSERRGGRHFKDLSISGTVLPEFEEERWQKLSQAITVHSSTFPVTVHSTSSANDQDLKIFARVFLGEKGVSFVSWREI
;
A
#
# COMPACT_ATOMS: atom_id res chain seq x y z
N SER A 1 -32.60 46.64 47.21
CA SER A 1 -33.39 46.81 45.98
C SER A 1 -32.42 47.23 44.88
N ALA A 2 -31.79 46.37 44.09
CA ALA A 2 -32.23 45.20 43.32
C ALA A 2 -33.26 45.56 42.23
N GLN A 3 -32.77 45.72 40.99
CA GLN A 3 -33.36 45.18 39.75
C GLN A 3 -32.53 45.55 38.51
N ALA A 4 -32.06 44.52 37.80
CA ALA A 4 -31.82 44.39 36.36
C ALA A 4 -31.06 43.05 36.20
N GLU A 5 -31.32 42.13 35.29
CA GLU A 5 -32.26 41.97 34.18
C GLU A 5 -32.21 40.46 33.83
N THR A 6 -33.33 39.93 33.35
CA THR A 6 -33.47 38.58 32.80
C THR A 6 -32.84 38.50 31.40
N GLN A 7 -32.09 37.44 31.07
CA GLN A 7 -32.08 36.81 29.73
C GLN A 7 -31.25 35.52 29.80
N ASN A 8 -31.89 34.36 29.80
CA ASN A 8 -32.32 33.59 28.62
C ASN A 8 -31.27 32.51 28.30
N GLY A 9 -31.52 31.32 28.85
CA GLY A 9 -30.79 30.11 28.50
C GLY A 9 -30.94 29.85 27.01
N THR A 10 -29.82 29.89 26.30
CA THR A 10 -29.69 29.25 25.00
C THR A 10 -28.70 28.12 25.21
N SER A 11 -29.23 26.91 25.15
CA SER A 11 -28.50 25.66 25.05
C SER A 11 -27.42 25.80 23.98
N GLY A 12 -26.16 25.80 24.41
CA GLY A 12 -25.04 25.60 23.50
C GLY A 12 -25.22 24.25 22.83
N SER A 13 -25.51 24.26 21.54
CA SER A 13 -25.22 23.13 20.67
C SER A 13 -23.70 22.99 20.68
N ALA A 14 -23.22 22.09 21.55
CA ALA A 14 -21.89 21.53 21.43
C ALA A 14 -21.91 20.65 20.19
N ASP A 15 -21.84 21.29 19.02
CA ASP A 15 -21.19 20.69 17.88
C ASP A 15 -19.73 20.54 18.31
N GLU A 16 -19.43 19.41 18.96
CA GLU A 16 -18.08 18.89 19.07
C GLU A 16 -17.66 18.57 17.63
N GLU A 17 -17.24 19.62 16.91
CA GLU A 17 -16.34 19.48 15.77
C GLU A 17 -15.14 18.70 16.31
N ALA A 18 -15.15 17.38 16.10
CA ALA A 18 -14.04 16.53 16.41
C ALA A 18 -12.83 17.13 15.70
N GLU A 19 -11.94 17.79 16.46
CA GLU A 19 -10.71 18.37 15.94
C GLU A 19 -10.05 17.33 15.03
N GLU A 20 -10.05 17.59 13.72
CA GLU A 20 -9.46 16.71 12.72
C GLU A 20 -7.95 16.65 12.97
N ARG A 21 -7.52 15.65 13.75
CA ARG A 21 -6.12 15.44 14.08
C ARG A 21 -5.43 14.78 12.90
N TYR A 22 -4.95 15.60 11.98
CA TYR A 22 -4.03 15.17 10.93
C TYR A 22 -2.70 14.73 11.57
N VAL A 23 -2.42 13.43 11.48
CA VAL A 23 -1.16 12.87 11.97
C VAL A 23 -0.10 12.99 10.88
N ASN A 24 0.91 13.84 11.08
CA ASN A 24 2.04 14.01 10.16
C ASN A 24 3.08 12.88 10.29
N SER A 25 2.63 11.62 10.26
CA SER A 25 3.49 10.44 10.31
C SER A 25 3.13 9.45 9.21
N PRO A 26 4.08 8.62 8.73
CA PRO A 26 3.77 7.58 7.76
C PRO A 26 2.67 6.64 8.25
N PHE A 27 1.81 6.18 7.34
CA PHE A 27 0.80 5.16 7.63
C PHE A 27 1.45 3.89 8.18
N ARG A 28 0.89 3.33 9.24
CA ARG A 28 1.35 2.09 9.88
C ARG A 28 0.56 0.88 9.39
N SER A 29 -0.68 1.12 8.98
CA SER A 29 -1.59 0.12 8.42
C SER A 29 -2.36 0.69 7.22
N ILE A 30 -2.81 -0.18 6.33
CA ILE A 30 -3.68 0.22 5.21
C ILE A 30 -5.00 0.80 5.73
N ARG A 31 -5.50 0.30 6.88
CA ARG A 31 -6.71 0.80 7.52
C ARG A 31 -6.57 2.27 7.95
N ASP A 32 -5.35 2.73 8.19
CA ASP A 32 -5.11 4.14 8.52
C ASP A 32 -5.53 5.07 7.38
N LEU A 33 -5.67 4.59 6.14
CA LEU A 33 -6.19 5.39 5.02
C LEU A 33 -7.64 5.84 5.25
N LEU A 34 -8.42 5.16 6.11
CA LEU A 34 -9.78 5.59 6.47
C LEU A 34 -9.82 6.90 7.26
N THR A 35 -8.67 7.39 7.75
CA THR A 35 -8.59 8.72 8.37
C THR A 35 -8.41 9.83 7.35
N VAL A 36 -8.14 9.49 6.08
CA VAL A 36 -8.05 10.46 4.99
C VAL A 36 -9.46 10.88 4.58
N MET A 37 -9.71 12.18 4.58
CA MET A 37 -10.99 12.76 4.16
C MET A 37 -11.41 12.22 2.78
N GLY A 38 -12.62 11.68 2.71
CA GLY A 38 -13.20 11.10 1.48
C GLY A 38 -12.87 9.62 1.23
N MET A 39 -12.04 8.99 2.07
CA MET A 39 -11.81 7.55 2.01
C MET A 39 -12.82 6.80 2.89
N THR A 40 -13.53 5.83 2.32
CA THR A 40 -14.50 5.00 3.07
C THR A 40 -14.13 3.52 3.00
N GLU A 41 -14.75 2.69 3.85
CA GLU A 41 -14.55 1.23 3.79
C GLU A 41 -15.01 0.64 2.46
N GLU A 42 -16.08 1.18 1.87
CA GLU A 42 -16.59 0.78 0.56
C GLU A 42 -15.58 1.10 -0.55
N ILE A 43 -14.87 2.23 -0.48
CA ILE A 43 -13.83 2.56 -1.45
C ILE A 43 -12.61 1.69 -1.24
N LEU A 44 -12.14 1.56 0.01
CA LEU A 44 -10.86 0.92 0.30
C LEU A 44 -10.91 -0.62 0.20
N TYR A 45 -12.02 -1.22 0.65
CA TYR A 45 -12.21 -2.66 0.76
C TYR A 45 -13.30 -3.21 -0.17
N GLY A 46 -14.04 -2.35 -0.88
CA GLY A 46 -15.00 -2.78 -1.88
C GLY A 46 -14.33 -3.35 -3.12
N HIS A 47 -14.93 -4.39 -3.69
CA HIS A 47 -14.44 -5.02 -4.90
C HIS A 47 -14.67 -4.12 -6.12
N VAL A 48 -13.61 -3.91 -6.91
CA VAL A 48 -13.61 -3.12 -8.15
C VAL A 48 -13.34 -4.07 -9.31
N ALA A 49 -14.29 -4.17 -10.25
CA ALA A 49 -14.23 -5.14 -11.34
C ALA A 49 -13.01 -4.92 -12.25
N GLU A 50 -12.60 -3.67 -12.48
CA GLU A 50 -11.44 -3.32 -13.28
C GLU A 50 -10.11 -3.72 -12.62
N LEU A 51 -10.10 -3.82 -11.28
CA LEU A 51 -8.93 -4.24 -10.52
C LEU A 51 -8.92 -5.76 -10.26
N ASP A 52 -10.07 -6.42 -10.42
CA ASP A 52 -10.30 -7.80 -9.94
C ASP A 52 -9.92 -7.96 -8.45
N GLY A 53 -10.34 -7.01 -7.63
CA GLY A 53 -9.97 -6.96 -6.22
C GLY A 53 -10.39 -5.66 -5.54
N ALA A 54 -10.05 -5.53 -4.25
CA ALA A 54 -10.21 -4.28 -3.53
C ALA A 54 -8.94 -3.42 -3.66
N PRO A 55 -9.02 -2.08 -3.64
CA PRO A 55 -7.84 -1.23 -3.65
C PRO A 55 -6.81 -1.58 -2.56
N ALA A 56 -7.27 -1.98 -1.38
CA ALA A 56 -6.41 -2.45 -0.29
C ALA A 56 -5.50 -3.62 -0.67
N ASP A 57 -5.89 -4.48 -1.61
CA ASP A 57 -5.11 -5.64 -2.06
C ASP A 57 -3.86 -5.24 -2.86
N PHE A 58 -3.84 -4.00 -3.39
CA PHE A 58 -2.79 -3.46 -4.25
C PHE A 58 -1.88 -2.45 -3.54
N LEU A 59 -2.14 -2.18 -2.26
CA LEU A 59 -1.45 -1.15 -1.48
C LEU A 59 -0.55 -1.77 -0.40
N THR A 60 0.51 -1.05 -0.04
CA THR A 60 1.40 -1.41 1.08
C THR A 60 1.85 -0.16 1.83
N CYS A 61 1.98 -0.28 3.15
CA CYS A 61 2.64 0.73 3.99
C CYS A 61 4.13 0.41 4.21
N CYS A 62 4.66 -0.64 3.57
CA CYS A 62 5.95 -1.23 3.88
C CYS A 62 6.78 -1.41 2.61
N SER A 63 7.22 -0.29 2.04
CA SER A 63 8.20 -0.26 0.96
C SER A 63 9.00 1.04 1.02
N ASN A 64 9.98 1.18 0.13
CA ASN A 64 10.71 2.42 -0.11
C ASN A 64 9.95 3.41 -1.04
N GLY A 65 8.64 3.20 -1.23
CA GLY A 65 7.80 3.99 -2.13
C GLY A 65 7.87 3.58 -3.59
N LYS A 66 8.70 2.59 -3.96
CA LYS A 66 8.86 2.14 -5.34
C LYS A 66 8.12 0.82 -5.62
N ILE A 67 7.61 0.70 -6.84
CA ILE A 67 6.89 -0.47 -7.34
C ILE A 67 7.88 -1.46 -7.97
N ASN A 68 7.92 -2.69 -7.47
CA ASN A 68 8.82 -3.71 -8.00
C ASN A 68 8.26 -4.39 -9.25
N LEU A 69 8.88 -4.20 -10.41
CA LEU A 69 8.46 -4.79 -11.68
C LEU A 69 8.37 -6.33 -11.63
N ASN A 70 9.23 -6.97 -10.85
CA ASN A 70 9.28 -8.43 -10.74
C ASN A 70 8.13 -9.02 -9.92
N SER A 71 7.37 -8.22 -9.16
CA SER A 71 6.29 -8.73 -8.30
C SER A 71 4.98 -7.94 -8.37
N ALA A 72 5.00 -6.72 -8.91
CA ALA A 72 3.82 -5.87 -8.98
C ALA A 72 2.73 -6.53 -9.83
N PRO A 73 1.47 -6.53 -9.35
CA PRO A 73 0.33 -6.99 -10.14
C PRO A 73 0.01 -5.98 -11.25
N HIS A 74 -0.75 -6.43 -12.25
CA HIS A 74 -1.06 -5.63 -13.43
C HIS A 74 -1.65 -4.25 -13.10
N PRO A 75 -2.67 -4.11 -12.23
CA PRO A 75 -3.25 -2.79 -11.94
C PRO A 75 -2.24 -1.82 -11.29
N THR A 76 -1.33 -2.32 -10.46
CA THR A 76 -0.27 -1.50 -9.84
C THR A 76 0.72 -0.96 -10.88
N LEU A 77 1.00 -1.72 -11.95
CA LEU A 77 1.86 -1.24 -13.05
C LEU A 77 1.16 -0.13 -13.83
N VAL A 78 -0.13 -0.29 -14.14
CA VAL A 78 -0.91 0.75 -14.82
C VAL A 78 -0.95 2.03 -13.97
N ALA A 79 -1.20 1.89 -12.66
CA ALA A 79 -1.17 3.01 -11.72
C ALA A 79 0.21 3.69 -11.62
N ALA A 80 1.30 2.97 -11.92
CA ALA A 80 2.66 3.55 -11.97
C ALA A 80 2.89 4.45 -13.20
N GLY A 81 2.02 4.40 -14.21
CA GLY A 81 2.14 5.17 -15.46
C GLY A 81 2.50 4.34 -16.71
N PHE A 82 2.47 3.01 -16.61
CA PHE A 82 2.50 2.14 -17.79
C PHE A 82 1.14 2.13 -18.48
N SER A 83 1.12 1.99 -19.80
CA SER A 83 -0.11 1.67 -20.53
C SER A 83 -0.56 0.25 -20.19
N VAL A 84 -1.83 -0.06 -20.51
CA VAL A 84 -2.38 -1.42 -20.31
C VAL A 84 -1.57 -2.45 -21.13
N GLU A 85 -1.19 -2.11 -22.36
CA GLU A 85 -0.40 -2.96 -23.24
C GLU A 85 1.00 -3.20 -22.69
N GLU A 86 1.65 -2.17 -22.19
CA GLU A 86 2.98 -2.28 -21.57
C GLU A 86 2.94 -3.11 -20.29
N ALA A 87 1.94 -2.91 -19.44
CA ALA A 87 1.73 -3.71 -18.23
C ALA A 87 1.49 -5.19 -18.59
N ASN A 88 0.72 -5.46 -19.65
CA ASN A 88 0.52 -6.82 -20.17
C ASN A 88 1.83 -7.46 -20.65
N VAL A 89 2.66 -6.72 -21.39
CA VAL A 89 3.98 -7.20 -21.84
C VAL A 89 4.87 -7.53 -20.64
N LEU A 90 4.99 -6.64 -19.66
CA LEU A 90 5.80 -6.86 -18.45
C LEU A 90 5.35 -8.10 -17.67
N VAL A 91 4.04 -8.27 -17.49
CA VAL A 91 3.46 -9.45 -16.82
C VAL A 91 3.71 -10.71 -17.64
N SER A 92 3.57 -10.65 -18.97
CA SER A 92 3.81 -11.77 -19.88
C SER A 92 5.27 -12.21 -19.84
N GLU A 93 6.23 -11.29 -19.95
CA GLU A 93 7.66 -11.57 -19.86
C GLU A 93 8.02 -12.23 -18.52
N ARG A 94 7.46 -11.73 -17.41
CA ARG A 94 7.65 -12.33 -16.09
C ARG A 94 7.10 -13.75 -16.02
N ARG A 95 5.89 -13.99 -16.53
CA ARG A 95 5.27 -15.33 -16.59
C ARG A 95 6.06 -16.27 -17.51
N GLY A 96 6.71 -15.74 -18.54
CA GLY A 96 7.63 -16.46 -19.41
C GLY A 96 9.00 -16.78 -18.77
N GLY A 97 9.24 -16.36 -17.52
CA GLY A 97 10.46 -16.65 -16.78
C GLY A 97 11.52 -15.55 -16.83
N ARG A 98 11.25 -14.40 -17.46
CA ARG A 98 12.15 -13.26 -17.38
C ARG A 98 12.20 -12.72 -15.96
N HIS A 99 13.41 -12.48 -15.47
CA HIS A 99 13.65 -11.73 -14.24
C HIS A 99 14.39 -10.43 -14.59
N PHE A 100 13.78 -9.29 -14.32
CA PHE A 100 14.36 -7.98 -14.60
C PHE A 100 15.46 -7.69 -13.58
N LYS A 101 16.70 -7.52 -14.04
CA LYS A 101 17.88 -7.27 -13.19
C LYS A 101 18.17 -5.79 -12.99
N ASP A 102 17.66 -4.96 -13.88
CA ASP A 102 17.82 -3.52 -13.90
C ASP A 102 16.60 -2.88 -14.60
N LEU A 103 16.60 -1.57 -14.72
CA LEU A 103 15.53 -0.78 -15.34
C LEU A 103 15.71 -0.59 -16.85
N SER A 104 16.53 -1.40 -17.53
CA SER A 104 16.74 -1.31 -18.99
C SER A 104 15.60 -1.96 -19.75
N ILE A 105 14.37 -1.47 -19.56
CA ILE A 105 13.14 -1.99 -20.20
C ILE A 105 12.71 -1.19 -21.43
N SER A 106 13.07 0.09 -21.49
CA SER A 106 12.81 0.99 -22.63
C SER A 106 13.66 0.57 -23.82
N GLY A 107 13.04 0.37 -24.99
CA GLY A 107 13.72 -0.03 -26.22
C GLY A 107 14.22 -1.48 -26.26
N THR A 108 13.99 -2.27 -25.20
CA THR A 108 14.43 -3.67 -25.12
C THR A 108 13.25 -4.63 -24.97
N VAL A 109 12.38 -4.35 -23.99
CA VAL A 109 11.20 -5.16 -23.65
C VAL A 109 9.95 -4.41 -24.07
N LEU A 110 9.95 -3.10 -23.83
CA LEU A 110 8.89 -2.18 -24.21
C LEU A 110 9.39 -1.27 -25.34
N PRO A 111 8.47 -0.63 -26.09
CA PRO A 111 8.83 0.45 -26.99
C PRO A 111 9.65 1.52 -26.27
N GLU A 112 10.43 2.27 -27.05
CA GLU A 112 11.23 3.35 -26.50
C GLU A 112 10.33 4.44 -25.91
N PHE A 113 10.62 4.80 -24.66
CA PHE A 113 9.91 5.86 -23.95
C PHE A 113 10.49 7.22 -24.27
N GLU A 114 9.62 8.23 -24.29
CA GLU A 114 10.05 9.62 -24.21
C GLU A 114 10.78 9.89 -22.88
N GLU A 115 11.83 10.71 -22.93
CA GLU A 115 12.72 10.96 -21.79
C GLU A 115 11.97 11.44 -20.55
N GLU A 116 11.05 12.40 -20.70
CA GLU A 116 10.28 12.93 -19.55
C GLU A 116 9.43 11.85 -18.87
N ARG A 117 8.81 10.98 -19.67
CA ARG A 117 8.02 9.86 -19.18
C ARG A 117 8.91 8.86 -18.45
N TRP A 118 10.08 8.58 -18.99
CA TRP A 118 11.04 7.66 -18.37
C TRP A 118 11.58 8.19 -17.05
N GLN A 119 11.86 9.49 -16.94
CA GLN A 119 12.27 10.13 -15.70
C GLN A 119 11.23 9.94 -14.60
N LYS A 120 9.93 10.13 -14.91
CA LYS A 120 8.84 9.90 -13.95
C LYS A 120 8.73 8.42 -13.56
N LEU A 121 8.76 7.51 -14.54
CA LEU A 121 8.65 6.07 -14.29
C LEU A 121 9.82 5.55 -13.44
N SER A 122 11.06 5.90 -13.78
CA SER A 122 12.27 5.45 -13.07
C SER A 122 12.34 5.88 -11.60
N GLN A 123 11.64 6.96 -11.24
CA GLN A 123 11.47 7.38 -9.84
C GLN A 123 10.45 6.51 -9.10
N ALA A 124 9.42 6.02 -9.79
CA ALA A 124 8.33 5.24 -9.21
C ALA A 124 8.60 3.72 -9.17
N ILE A 125 9.53 3.21 -9.97
CA ILE A 125 9.74 1.76 -10.14
C ILE A 125 11.10 1.26 -9.65
N THR A 126 11.18 -0.04 -9.36
CA THR A 126 12.38 -0.77 -8.96
C THR A 126 12.33 -2.21 -9.46
N VAL A 127 13.45 -2.92 -9.39
CA VAL A 127 13.53 -4.38 -9.59
C VAL A 127 13.94 -5.12 -8.32
N HIS A 128 14.29 -4.37 -7.27
CA HIS A 128 14.74 -4.88 -5.99
C HIS A 128 13.71 -4.58 -4.90
N SER A 129 13.56 -5.52 -3.95
CA SER A 129 12.87 -5.28 -2.69
C SER A 129 13.82 -5.53 -1.53
N SER A 130 13.69 -4.71 -0.49
CA SER A 130 14.35 -4.90 0.81
C SER A 130 13.35 -5.29 1.91
N THR A 131 12.06 -5.32 1.60
CA THR A 131 11.01 -5.64 2.57
C THR A 131 10.18 -6.82 2.08
N PHE A 132 9.99 -7.80 2.94
CA PHE A 132 9.34 -9.06 2.60
C PHE A 132 8.30 -9.44 3.67
N PRO A 133 7.04 -9.70 3.28
CA PRO A 133 6.10 -10.38 4.16
C PRO A 133 6.47 -11.86 4.27
N VAL A 134 6.40 -12.41 5.47
CA VAL A 134 6.67 -13.82 5.76
C VAL A 134 5.50 -14.36 6.57
N THR A 135 4.80 -15.35 6.02
CA THR A 135 3.79 -16.10 6.76
C THR A 135 4.41 -17.40 7.26
N VAL A 136 4.43 -17.58 8.57
CA VAL A 136 4.91 -18.78 9.25
C VAL A 136 3.71 -19.59 9.69
N HIS A 137 3.69 -20.87 9.32
CA HIS A 137 2.69 -21.84 9.75
C HIS A 137 3.37 -22.87 10.64
N SER A 138 2.84 -23.11 11.83
CA SER A 138 3.39 -24.05 12.79
C SER A 138 2.29 -24.94 13.34
N THR A 139 2.40 -26.24 13.08
CA THR A 139 1.47 -27.25 13.59
C THR A 139 2.14 -28.10 14.67
N SER A 140 1.52 -28.25 15.83
CA SER A 140 1.99 -29.14 16.90
C SER A 140 1.15 -30.41 16.97
N SER A 141 1.74 -31.54 16.60
CA SER A 141 1.06 -32.85 16.65
C SER A 141 0.80 -33.35 18.08
N ALA A 142 1.44 -32.75 19.09
CA ALA A 142 1.23 -33.12 20.48
C ALA A 142 -0.09 -32.58 21.04
N ASN A 143 -0.53 -31.40 20.58
CA ASN A 143 -1.66 -30.67 21.14
C ASN A 143 -2.73 -30.29 20.10
N ASP A 144 -2.60 -30.74 18.85
CA ASP A 144 -3.47 -30.38 17.72
C ASP A 144 -3.67 -28.86 17.57
N GLN A 145 -2.59 -28.10 17.80
CA GLN A 145 -2.60 -26.64 17.68
C GLN A 145 -1.98 -26.21 16.35
N ASP A 146 -2.65 -25.29 15.66
CA ASP A 146 -2.15 -24.56 14.49
C ASP A 146 -1.89 -23.11 14.90
N LEU A 147 -0.69 -22.62 14.63
CA LEU A 147 -0.29 -21.24 14.86
C LEU A 147 0.15 -20.63 13.54
N LYS A 148 -0.47 -19.52 13.15
CA LYS A 148 -0.08 -18.75 11.97
C LYS A 148 0.41 -17.39 12.39
N ILE A 149 1.62 -17.05 11.97
CA ILE A 149 2.24 -15.76 12.25
C ILE A 149 2.47 -15.06 10.93
N PHE A 150 2.04 -13.81 10.83
CA PHE A 150 2.45 -12.90 9.78
C PHE A 150 3.55 -11.99 10.31
N ALA A 151 4.76 -12.14 9.77
CA ALA A 151 5.93 -11.35 10.09
C ALA A 151 6.35 -10.47 8.90
N ARG A 152 6.98 -9.34 9.20
CA ARG A 152 7.65 -8.49 8.21
C ARG A 152 9.14 -8.52 8.45
N VAL A 153 9.88 -8.78 7.38
CA VAL A 153 11.32 -8.91 7.40
C VAL A 153 11.92 -7.83 6.52
N PHE A 154 12.94 -7.16 7.04
CA PHE A 154 13.75 -6.21 6.31
C PHE A 154 15.13 -6.80 6.04
N LEU A 155 15.55 -6.77 4.78
CA LEU A 155 16.86 -7.17 4.34
C LEU A 155 17.70 -5.90 4.13
N GLY A 156 18.56 -5.61 5.09
CA GLY A 156 19.54 -4.53 5.02
C GLY A 156 20.93 -5.05 4.64
N GLU A 157 21.87 -4.12 4.43
CA GLU A 157 23.26 -4.45 4.07
C GLU A 157 23.97 -5.35 5.10
N LYS A 158 23.61 -5.21 6.38
CA LYS A 158 24.23 -5.92 7.50
C LYS A 158 23.52 -7.22 7.88
N GLY A 159 22.44 -7.58 7.17
CA GLY A 159 21.68 -8.80 7.42
C GLY A 159 20.17 -8.58 7.49
N VAL A 160 19.50 -9.59 8.06
CA VAL A 160 18.04 -9.69 8.12
C VAL A 160 17.54 -9.23 9.48
N SER A 161 16.51 -8.39 9.51
CA SER A 161 15.83 -7.97 10.75
C SER A 161 14.32 -8.19 10.69
N PHE A 162 13.74 -8.62 11.82
CA PHE A 162 12.29 -8.65 12.00
C PHE A 162 11.81 -7.25 12.38
N VAL A 163 10.90 -6.70 11.58
CA VAL A 163 10.36 -5.34 11.79
C VAL A 163 9.10 -5.37 12.62
N SER A 164 8.22 -6.34 12.37
CA SER A 164 6.96 -6.53 13.10
C SER A 164 6.43 -7.94 12.87
N TRP A 165 5.57 -8.42 13.77
CA TRP A 165 4.85 -9.67 13.60
C TRP A 165 3.51 -9.62 14.33
N ARG A 166 2.57 -10.46 13.89
CA ARG A 166 1.28 -10.69 14.55
C ARG A 166 0.80 -12.11 14.27
N GLU A 167 -0.01 -12.66 15.16
CA GLU A 167 -0.77 -13.89 14.91
C GLU A 167 -1.94 -13.59 13.95
N ILE A 168 -2.28 -14.52 13.06
CA ILE A 168 -3.35 -14.39 12.05
C ILE A 168 -4.21 -15.64 11.91
#